data_AF-A0A950IGQ0-F1
#
_entry.id   AF-A0A950IGQ0-F1
#
_cell.length_a   1.000
_cell.length_b   1.000
_cell.length_c   1.000
_cell.angle_alpha   90.00
_cell.angle_beta   90.00
_cell.angle_gamma   90.00
#
_symmetry.space_group_name_H-M   'P 1'
#
loop_
_entity.id
_entity.type
_entity.pdbx_description
1 polymer ?
#
loop_
_entity_poly.entity_id
_entity_poly.type
_entity_poly.pdbx_seq_one_letter_code
_entity_poly.pdbx_strand_id
1 'polypeptide(L)'
;MQYKPLAFLAAGALAVALIAAGCSKSQDQSSSTSTTSTATASAAPTTGTQSGSSSTATGSASAGKSLFSANCSSCHGATGTEGGIGPSLKNEKSRKNYAQAVAWIKDPQPPMPKLYPSPLNEKDVDDLATYVEGL
;
A
#
# COMPACT_ATOMS: atom_id res chain seq x y z
N MET A 1 20.40 -43.29 10.21
CA MET A 1 21.18 -43.87 9.09
C MET A 1 20.21 -43.92 7.91
N GLN A 2 20.13 -42.94 7.02
CA GLN A 2 21.05 -42.72 5.91
C GLN A 2 20.84 -41.29 5.37
N TYR A 3 21.88 -40.46 5.38
CA TYR A 3 21.95 -39.24 4.58
C TYR A 3 22.74 -39.57 3.31
N LYS A 4 22.28 -39.13 2.14
CA LYS A 4 23.10 -39.13 0.92
C LYS A 4 23.07 -37.75 0.27
N PRO A 5 24.20 -37.02 0.24
CA PRO A 5 24.32 -35.76 -0.46
C PRO A 5 24.77 -36.00 -1.90
N LEU A 6 24.21 -35.26 -2.86
CA LEU A 6 24.83 -35.09 -4.18
C LEU A 6 24.94 -33.60 -4.48
N ALA A 7 26.17 -33.14 -4.26
CA ALA A 7 26.71 -31.89 -4.74
C ALA A 7 26.71 -31.87 -6.28
N PHE A 8 26.22 -30.79 -6.87
CA PHE A 8 26.62 -30.37 -8.20
C PHE A 8 27.35 -29.04 -8.11
N LEU A 9 28.66 -29.15 -8.29
CA LEU A 9 29.64 -28.13 -8.60
C LEU A 9 29.39 -27.53 -10.00
N ALA A 10 29.37 -26.20 -10.11
CA ALA A 10 29.98 -25.42 -11.20
C ALA A 10 29.65 -23.92 -10.94
N ALA A 11 30.56 -23.13 -10.37
CA ALA A 11 31.66 -22.47 -11.07
C ALA A 11 31.17 -21.54 -12.19
N GLY A 12 31.06 -20.25 -11.86
CA GLY A 12 30.71 -19.18 -12.80
C GLY A 12 31.00 -17.81 -12.20
N ALA A 13 32.21 -17.62 -11.69
CA ALA A 13 32.72 -16.30 -11.35
C ALA A 13 33.31 -15.67 -12.62
N LEU A 14 32.64 -14.65 -13.17
CA LEU A 14 33.28 -13.69 -14.07
C LEU A 14 32.95 -12.29 -13.56
N ALA A 15 33.93 -11.74 -12.84
CA ALA A 15 33.96 -10.34 -12.46
C ALA A 15 34.31 -9.49 -13.70
N VAL A 16 33.52 -8.44 -13.94
CA VAL A 16 33.99 -7.24 -14.61
C VAL A 16 33.53 -6.05 -13.77
N ALA A 17 34.49 -5.43 -13.11
CA ALA A 17 34.34 -4.17 -12.41
C ALA A 17 34.59 -3.04 -13.40
N LEU A 18 33.67 -2.07 -13.51
CA LEU A 18 33.98 -0.74 -14.02
C LEU A 18 33.24 0.35 -13.23
N ILE A 19 34.07 1.18 -12.63
CA ILE A 19 33.90 2.40 -11.84
C ILE A 19 33.04 3.46 -12.54
N ALA A 20 32.15 4.13 -11.80
CA ALA A 20 31.88 5.56 -12.00
C ALA A 20 31.24 6.17 -10.75
N ALA A 21 32.04 6.91 -9.98
CA ALA A 21 31.55 7.96 -9.10
C ALA A 21 31.04 9.12 -9.97
N GLY A 22 29.81 9.56 -9.76
CA GLY A 22 29.20 10.67 -10.49
C GLY A 22 28.22 11.44 -9.61
N CYS A 23 28.50 12.73 -9.44
CA CYS A 23 27.76 13.70 -8.64
C CYS A 23 26.31 13.93 -9.10
N SER A 24 25.50 14.40 -8.15
CA SER A 24 24.14 14.93 -8.30
C SER A 24 23.85 15.63 -9.62
N LYS A 25 22.77 15.25 -10.28
CA LYS A 25 22.11 16.09 -11.27
C LYS A 25 20.60 15.88 -11.27
N SER A 26 19.90 16.95 -10.91
CA SER A 26 18.49 17.17 -11.17
C SER A 26 18.10 16.72 -12.58
N GLN A 27 17.05 15.92 -12.65
CA GLN A 27 16.12 15.92 -13.78
C GLN A 27 14.76 16.20 -13.14
N ASP A 28 14.33 17.45 -13.12
CA ASP A 28 13.64 18.06 -14.26
C ASP A 28 12.61 17.06 -14.80
N GLN A 29 11.48 17.02 -14.10
CA GLN A 29 10.24 16.47 -14.61
C GLN A 29 9.98 17.18 -15.93
N SER A 30 10.32 16.48 -17.01
CA SER A 30 9.96 16.82 -18.36
C SER A 30 8.45 16.97 -18.41
N SER A 31 8.07 18.24 -18.31
CA SER A 31 6.86 18.80 -18.85
C SER A 31 6.61 18.15 -20.20
N SER A 32 5.59 17.30 -20.26
CA SER A 32 5.06 16.81 -21.52
C SER A 32 4.38 17.99 -22.21
N THR A 33 5.17 18.79 -22.91
CA THR A 33 4.68 19.78 -23.87
C THR A 33 4.26 19.03 -25.13
N SER A 34 3.04 18.52 -25.13
CA SER A 34 2.34 18.20 -26.38
C SER A 34 1.86 19.51 -26.98
N THR A 35 2.49 19.93 -28.08
CA THR A 35 2.07 21.05 -28.91
C THR A 35 0.67 20.85 -29.48
N THR A 36 -0.19 21.81 -29.16
CA THR A 36 -1.16 22.50 -30.03
C THR A 36 -2.08 21.67 -30.93
N SER A 37 -3.37 21.66 -30.57
CA SER A 37 -4.47 21.67 -31.53
C SER A 37 -5.45 22.79 -31.14
N THR A 38 -5.71 23.66 -32.11
CA THR A 38 -6.53 24.87 -31.99
C THR A 38 -8.02 24.55 -32.08
N ALA A 39 -8.81 25.32 -31.32
CA ALA A 39 -10.15 25.84 -31.65
C ALA A 39 -11.38 25.34 -30.85
N THR A 40 -11.93 26.30 -30.11
CA THR A 40 -13.37 26.63 -29.95
C THR A 40 -14.12 26.16 -28.69
N ALA A 41 -14.37 27.18 -27.84
CA ALA A 41 -15.56 27.51 -27.06
C ALA A 41 -16.30 26.49 -26.17
N SER A 42 -16.56 26.98 -24.95
CA SER A 42 -17.76 26.77 -24.12
C SER A 42 -17.84 25.51 -23.26
N ALA A 43 -17.46 25.65 -21.99
CA ALA A 43 -18.30 25.30 -20.84
C ALA A 43 -17.55 25.60 -19.53
N ALA A 44 -18.22 26.28 -18.61
CA ALA A 44 -17.76 26.53 -17.26
C ALA A 44 -17.50 25.21 -16.51
N PRO A 45 -16.46 25.09 -15.68
CA PRO A 45 -16.45 24.05 -14.66
C PRO A 45 -17.38 24.51 -13.54
N THR A 46 -18.56 23.90 -13.47
CA THR A 46 -19.33 23.84 -12.24
C THR A 46 -18.44 23.21 -11.17
N THR A 47 -18.31 23.93 -10.07
CA THR A 47 -17.67 23.52 -8.83
C THR A 47 -18.18 22.15 -8.40
N GLY A 48 -17.41 21.11 -8.72
CA GLY A 48 -17.56 19.80 -8.10
C GLY A 48 -17.07 19.88 -6.67
N THR A 49 -17.92 20.38 -5.78
CA THR A 49 -17.74 20.21 -4.33
C THR A 49 -17.94 18.73 -4.01
N GLN A 50 -16.88 17.92 -4.13
CA GLN A 50 -16.77 16.71 -3.32
C GLN A 50 -16.46 17.14 -1.88
N SER A 51 -17.49 17.65 -1.19
CA SER A 51 -17.56 17.58 0.26
C SER A 51 -17.93 16.15 0.64
N GLY A 52 -16.93 15.28 0.64
CA GLY A 52 -16.90 14.14 1.54
C GLY A 52 -15.70 14.38 2.42
N SER A 53 -15.91 14.66 3.70
CA SER A 53 -14.86 14.81 4.70
C SER A 53 -13.87 13.66 4.57
N SER A 54 -12.80 13.91 3.84
CA SER A 54 -11.65 13.03 3.78
C SER A 54 -10.95 13.31 5.11
N SER A 55 -11.32 12.54 6.13
CA SER A 55 -10.39 12.27 7.23
C SER A 55 -9.06 12.00 6.55
N THR A 56 -8.12 12.93 6.71
CA THR A 56 -6.89 12.95 5.91
C THR A 56 -6.12 11.72 6.29
N ALA A 57 -6.31 10.65 5.51
CA ALA A 57 -5.63 9.39 5.71
C ALA A 57 -4.13 9.71 5.71
N THR A 58 -3.49 9.55 6.87
CA THR A 58 -2.14 10.07 7.11
C THR A 58 -1.08 9.04 6.70
N GLY A 59 -1.49 7.79 6.48
CA GLY A 59 -0.64 6.71 6.01
C GLY A 59 -0.54 6.56 4.49
N SER A 60 0.39 5.72 4.04
CA SER A 60 0.61 5.32 2.65
C SER A 60 -0.19 4.07 2.29
N ALA A 61 -1.14 4.19 1.36
CA ALA A 61 -1.94 3.05 0.89
C ALA A 61 -1.08 1.90 0.32
N SER A 62 0.02 2.23 -0.35
CA SER A 62 0.93 1.24 -0.94
C SER A 62 1.70 0.45 0.14
N ALA A 63 2.14 1.14 1.21
CA ALA A 63 2.75 0.48 2.37
C ALA A 63 1.71 -0.37 3.10
N GLY A 64 0.52 0.17 3.32
CA GLY A 64 -0.63 -0.51 3.91
C GLY A 64 -1.00 -1.78 3.17
N LYS A 65 -0.99 -1.77 1.83
CA LYS A 65 -1.23 -2.97 1.02
C LYS A 65 -0.21 -4.08 1.29
N SER A 66 1.07 -3.74 1.42
CA SER A 66 2.12 -4.72 1.72
C SER A 66 1.96 -5.29 3.12
N LEU A 67 1.70 -4.43 4.12
CA LEU A 67 1.42 -4.83 5.50
C LEU A 67 0.16 -5.70 5.58
N PHE A 68 -0.89 -5.36 4.83
CA PHE A 68 -2.15 -6.09 4.77
C PHE A 68 -1.94 -7.50 4.21
N SER A 69 -1.17 -7.62 3.13
CA SER A 69 -0.80 -8.91 2.56
C SER A 69 -0.10 -9.80 3.58
N ALA A 70 0.83 -9.24 4.35
CA ALA A 70 1.61 -9.97 5.34
C ALA A 70 0.81 -10.36 6.61
N ASN A 71 -0.14 -9.53 7.05
CA ASN A 71 -0.74 -9.65 8.39
C ASN A 71 -2.26 -9.92 8.40
N CYS A 72 -2.98 -9.56 7.34
CA CYS A 72 -4.44 -9.50 7.35
C CYS A 72 -5.10 -10.42 6.30
N SER A 73 -4.37 -10.71 5.22
CA SER A 73 -4.92 -11.36 4.02
C SER A 73 -5.40 -12.79 4.25
N SER A 74 -4.79 -13.51 5.19
CA SER A 74 -5.17 -14.87 5.56
C SER A 74 -6.61 -14.97 6.10
N CYS A 75 -7.14 -13.87 6.66
CA CYS A 75 -8.48 -13.82 7.23
C CYS A 75 -9.46 -13.00 6.39
N HIS A 76 -9.03 -11.85 5.87
CA HIS A 76 -9.90 -10.91 5.16
C HIS A 76 -9.90 -11.09 3.64
N GLY A 77 -9.14 -12.06 3.13
CA GLY A 77 -8.97 -12.29 1.69
C GLY A 77 -7.72 -11.62 1.13
N ALA A 78 -7.32 -12.00 -0.08
CA ALA A 78 -6.06 -11.56 -0.69
C ALA A 78 -5.95 -10.03 -0.81
N THR A 79 -7.05 -9.35 -1.11
CA THR A 79 -7.11 -7.88 -1.22
C THR A 79 -7.87 -7.24 -0.08
N GLY A 80 -8.60 -8.02 0.71
CA GLY A 80 -9.45 -7.54 1.80
C GLY A 80 -10.91 -7.39 1.39
N THR A 81 -11.25 -7.62 0.13
CA THR A 81 -12.61 -7.47 -0.39
C THR A 81 -13.37 -8.79 -0.44
N GLU A 82 -12.67 -9.91 -0.30
CA GLU A 82 -13.22 -11.25 -0.43
C GLU A 82 -13.82 -11.76 0.89
N GLY A 83 -13.21 -11.39 2.02
CA GLY A 83 -13.53 -11.96 3.32
C GLY A 83 -13.08 -13.43 3.44
N GLY A 84 -13.68 -14.14 4.39
CA GLY A 84 -13.37 -15.55 4.69
C GLY A 84 -13.55 -15.83 6.18
N ILE A 85 -12.43 -15.96 6.89
CA ILE A 85 -12.42 -16.07 8.37
C ILE A 85 -12.87 -14.75 8.98
N GLY A 86 -12.34 -13.64 8.47
CA GLY A 86 -12.81 -12.29 8.75
C GLY A 86 -13.82 -11.81 7.71
N PRO A 87 -14.64 -10.80 8.02
CA PRO A 87 -15.55 -10.23 7.04
C PRO A 87 -14.80 -9.55 5.89
N SER A 88 -15.47 -9.38 4.76
CA SER A 88 -15.00 -8.45 3.72
C SER A 88 -14.90 -7.02 4.29
N LEU A 89 -13.84 -6.33 3.90
CA LEU A 89 -13.55 -4.92 4.20
C LEU A 89 -13.88 -4.00 3.02
N LYS A 90 -14.55 -4.52 1.99
CA LYS A 90 -15.02 -3.70 0.87
C LYS A 90 -15.94 -2.59 1.38
N ASN A 91 -15.68 -1.35 0.97
CA ASN A 91 -16.43 -0.16 1.37
C ASN A 91 -16.44 0.06 2.90
N GLU A 92 -15.35 -0.29 3.61
CA GLU A 92 -15.27 -0.16 5.07
C GLU A 92 -15.45 1.28 5.56
N LYS A 93 -15.04 2.27 4.76
CA LYS A 93 -15.26 3.70 5.00
C LYS A 93 -16.73 4.09 5.26
N SER A 94 -17.68 3.27 4.81
CA SER A 94 -19.11 3.48 5.08
C SER A 94 -19.55 3.02 6.46
N ARG A 95 -18.77 2.14 7.11
CA ARG A 95 -19.04 1.55 8.43
C ARG A 95 -18.20 2.18 9.53
N LYS A 96 -16.95 2.51 9.23
CA LYS A 96 -15.99 3.12 10.14
C LYS A 96 -15.25 4.24 9.41
N ASN A 97 -15.13 5.39 10.05
CA ASN A 97 -14.19 6.41 9.59
C ASN A 97 -12.75 6.04 9.98
N TYR A 98 -11.77 6.82 9.50
CA TYR A 98 -10.35 6.56 9.69
C TYR A 98 -9.96 6.34 11.15
N ALA A 99 -10.41 7.23 12.04
CA ALA A 99 -10.10 7.14 13.46
C ALA A 99 -10.66 5.86 14.09
N GLN A 100 -11.87 5.44 13.67
CA GLN A 100 -12.47 4.18 14.10
C GLN A 100 -11.74 2.96 13.52
N ALA A 101 -11.24 3.05 12.28
CA ALA A 101 -10.43 1.99 11.67
C ALA A 101 -9.08 1.84 12.41
N VAL A 102 -8.37 2.93 12.67
CA VAL A 102 -7.14 2.96 13.46
C VAL A 102 -7.37 2.36 14.85
N ALA A 103 -8.41 2.81 15.56
CA ALA A 103 -8.73 2.28 16.88
C ALA A 103 -9.01 0.77 16.85
N TRP A 104 -9.75 0.30 15.84
CA TRP A 104 -10.06 -1.12 15.67
C TRP A 104 -8.82 -1.96 15.37
N ILE A 105 -7.90 -1.47 14.54
CA ILE A 105 -6.64 -2.17 14.24
C ILE A 105 -5.75 -2.25 15.50
N LYS A 106 -5.74 -1.20 16.34
CA LYS A 106 -4.95 -1.18 17.58
C LYS A 106 -5.51 -2.11 18.66
N ASP A 107 -6.84 -2.20 18.76
CA ASP A 107 -7.51 -2.98 19.81
C ASP A 107 -8.73 -3.75 19.26
N PRO A 108 -8.48 -4.82 18.48
CA PRO A 108 -9.56 -5.60 17.87
C PRO A 108 -10.23 -6.52 18.88
N GLN A 109 -11.46 -6.94 18.58
CA GLN A 109 -12.16 -7.97 19.35
C GLN A 109 -11.87 -9.37 18.79
N PRO A 110 -11.83 -10.43 19.63
CA PRO A 110 -11.68 -11.82 19.16
C PRO A 110 -12.75 -12.18 18.11
N PRO A 111 -12.40 -13.00 17.09
CA PRO A 111 -11.16 -13.76 16.94
C PRO A 111 -10.00 -13.02 16.24
N MET A 112 -10.13 -11.72 15.95
CA MET A 112 -9.07 -10.96 15.28
C MET A 112 -7.89 -10.74 16.23
N PRO A 113 -6.65 -11.11 15.86
CA PRO A 113 -5.49 -11.00 16.74
C PRO A 113 -5.08 -9.55 16.94
N LYS A 114 -4.58 -9.23 18.13
CA LYS A 114 -3.98 -7.93 18.44
C LYS A 114 -2.53 -7.90 18.00
N LEU A 115 -2.20 -6.99 17.07
CA LEU A 115 -0.87 -6.87 16.46
C LEU A 115 -0.16 -5.55 16.79
N TYR A 116 -0.81 -4.64 17.51
CA TYR A 116 -0.24 -3.39 18.01
C TYR A 116 -0.08 -3.46 19.54
N PRO A 117 1.01 -2.94 20.14
CA PRO A 117 2.12 -2.18 19.53
C PRO A 117 3.28 -3.04 18.97
N SER A 118 3.13 -4.36 18.95
CA SER A 118 4.10 -5.27 18.35
C SER A 118 3.37 -6.47 17.74
N PRO A 119 3.67 -6.86 16.49
CA PRO A 119 4.76 -6.37 15.63
C PRO A 119 4.49 -5.04 14.91
N LEU A 120 3.26 -4.52 14.91
CA LEU A 120 2.91 -3.28 14.21
C LEU A 120 3.07 -2.07 15.13
N ASN A 121 3.71 -1.02 14.61
CA ASN A 121 3.83 0.27 15.28
C ASN A 121 2.73 1.27 14.82
N GLU A 122 2.73 2.48 15.37
CA GLU A 122 1.83 3.58 14.97
C GLU A 122 1.73 3.79 13.45
N LYS A 123 2.88 3.93 12.78
CA LYS A 123 2.98 4.20 11.35
C LYS A 123 2.38 3.07 10.53
N ASP A 124 2.60 1.82 10.94
CA ASP A 124 2.06 0.64 10.26
C ASP A 124 0.53 0.62 10.35
N VAL A 125 -0.03 0.98 11.51
CA VAL A 125 -1.47 1.08 11.70
C VAL A 125 -2.08 2.16 10.81
N ASP A 126 -1.44 3.33 10.73
CA ASP A 126 -1.91 4.43 9.89
C ASP A 126 -1.89 4.03 8.40
N ASP A 127 -0.83 3.34 7.96
CA ASP A 127 -0.69 2.83 6.59
C ASP A 127 -1.77 1.78 6.28
N LEU A 128 -2.02 0.83 7.20
CA LEU A 128 -3.08 -0.17 7.09
C LEU A 128 -4.48 0.47 7.03
N ALA A 129 -4.76 1.43 7.92
CA ALA A 129 -6.04 2.14 7.94
C ALA A 129 -6.28 2.89 6.63
N THR A 130 -5.27 3.57 6.09
CA THR A 130 -5.37 4.23 4.78
C THR A 130 -5.70 3.23 3.66
N TYR A 131 -5.06 2.06 3.65
CA TYR A 131 -5.35 1.03 2.65
C TYR A 131 -6.78 0.51 2.77
N VAL A 132 -7.23 0.15 3.99
CA VAL A 132 -8.55 -0.42 4.24
C VAL A 132 -9.68 0.55 3.92
N GLU A 133 -9.53 1.85 4.23
CA GLU A 133 -10.52 2.86 3.84
C GLU A 133 -10.65 3.06 2.32
N GLY A 134 -9.62 2.66 1.56
CA GLY A 134 -9.59 2.72 0.10
C GLY A 134 -10.21 1.51 -0.62
N LEU A 135 -10.65 0.48 0.12
CA LEU A 135 -11.27 -0.75 -0.42
C LEU A 135 -12.79 -0.59 -0.66
#